data_AF-A0A536X3X0-F1
#
_entry.id   AF-A0A536X3X0-F1
#
_cell.length_a   1.000
_cell.length_b   1.000
_cell.length_c   1.000
_cell.angle_alpha   90.00
_cell.angle_beta   90.00
_cell.angle_gamma   90.00
#
_symmetry.space_group_name_H-M   'P 1'
#
loop_
_entity.id
_entity.type
_entity.pdbx_description
1 polymer ?
#
loop_
_entity_poly.entity_id
_entity_poly.type
_entity_poly.pdbx_seq_one_letter_code
_entity_poly.pdbx_strand_id
1 'polypeptide(L)'
;WSAEHRHPCSALGMIYALEVISSVYGGPFTTAIKESLLLQDDRGTSFIGSHASIDTEHMAELRVVLDTLRDDAARDAIVESSIVNFHHFTRIFESV
;
A
#
# COMPACT_ATOMS: atom_id res chain seq x y z
N TRP A 1 8.12 -13.88 2.23
CA TRP A 1 8.16 -14.99 3.19
C TRP A 1 6.77 -15.56 3.48
N SER A 2 5.85 -14.85 4.16
CA SER A 2 4.52 -15.41 4.54
C SER A 2 3.66 -15.87 3.35
N ALA A 3 3.65 -15.13 2.23
CA ALA A 3 2.91 -15.54 1.03
C ALA A 3 3.44 -16.85 0.41
N GLU A 4 4.73 -17.13 0.56
CA GLU A 4 5.39 -18.29 -0.03
C GLU A 4 5.40 -19.50 0.94
N HIS A 5 5.48 -19.23 2.25
CA HIS A 5 5.75 -20.25 3.26
C HIS A 5 4.63 -20.46 4.29
N ARG A 6 3.62 -19.59 4.36
CA ARG A 6 2.48 -19.70 5.29
C ARG A 6 1.16 -19.87 4.56
N HIS A 7 0.76 -18.89 3.77
CA HIS A 7 -0.47 -18.95 2.99
C HIS A 7 -0.42 -17.97 1.81
N PRO A 8 -0.74 -18.37 0.57
CA PRO A 8 -0.60 -17.52 -0.61
C PRO A 8 -1.41 -16.23 -0.54
N CYS A 9 -2.61 -16.25 0.05
CA CYS A 9 -3.43 -15.05 0.21
C CYS A 9 -2.80 -13.97 1.11
N SER A 10 -1.73 -14.27 1.85
CA SER A 10 -0.96 -13.24 2.56
C SER A 10 -0.45 -12.14 1.60
N ALA A 11 -0.26 -12.45 0.31
CA ALA A 11 0.07 -11.46 -0.70
C ALA A 11 -0.98 -10.35 -0.82
N LEU A 12 -2.28 -10.68 -0.69
CA LEU A 12 -3.35 -9.69 -0.78
C LEU A 12 -3.33 -8.72 0.42
N GLY A 13 -2.91 -9.16 1.60
CA GLY A 13 -2.73 -8.27 2.76
C GLY A 13 -1.52 -7.33 2.61
N MET A 14 -0.44 -7.82 2.01
CA MET A 14 0.71 -6.97 1.65
C MET A 14 0.32 -5.91 0.61
N ILE A 15 -0.36 -6.33 -0.46
CA ILE A 15 -0.87 -5.42 -1.50
C ILE A 15 -1.79 -4.39 -0.85
N TYR A 16 -2.79 -4.81 -0.06
CA TYR A 16 -3.67 -3.90 0.66
C TYR A 16 -2.91 -2.81 1.43
N ALA A 17 -1.89 -3.19 2.21
CA ALA A 17 -1.13 -2.21 2.99
C ALA A 17 -0.40 -1.20 2.09
N LEU A 18 0.28 -1.67 1.03
CA LEU A 18 1.05 -0.81 0.13
C LEU A 18 0.15 0.15 -0.67
N GLU A 19 -0.95 -0.37 -1.22
CA GLU A 19 -1.92 0.40 -2.00
C GLU A 19 -2.62 1.45 -1.13
N VAL A 20 -3.00 1.12 0.12
CA VAL A 20 -3.56 2.10 1.08
C VAL A 20 -2.56 3.20 1.39
N ILE A 21 -1.30 2.84 1.69
CA ILE A 21 -0.28 3.84 2.03
C ILE A 21 -0.05 4.79 0.87
N SER A 22 0.11 4.24 -0.34
CA SER A 22 0.35 5.03 -1.54
C SER A 22 -0.84 5.93 -1.89
N SER A 23 -2.06 5.38 -1.92
CA SER A 23 -3.27 6.15 -2.26
C SER A 23 -3.59 7.27 -1.25
N VAL A 24 -3.35 7.03 0.05
CA VAL A 24 -3.61 8.03 1.10
C VAL A 24 -2.50 9.06 1.21
N TYR A 25 -1.23 8.64 1.17
CA TYR A 25 -0.11 9.51 1.49
C TYR A 25 0.68 10.00 0.27
N GLY A 26 0.59 9.34 -0.88
CA GLY A 26 1.40 9.68 -2.06
C GLY A 26 1.14 11.10 -2.59
N GLY A 27 -0.13 11.55 -2.58
CA GLY A 27 -0.50 12.93 -2.92
C GLY A 27 0.12 13.96 -1.96
N PRO A 28 -0.21 13.93 -0.66
CA PRO A 28 0.39 14.81 0.34
C PRO A 28 1.92 14.80 0.35
N PHE A 29 2.53 13.62 0.19
CA PHE A 29 3.98 13.48 0.12
C PHE A 29 4.58 14.15 -1.11
N THR A 30 3.97 13.97 -2.29
CA THR A 30 4.36 14.65 -3.53
C THR A 30 4.30 16.17 -3.37
N THR A 31 3.21 16.69 -2.80
CA THR A 31 3.05 18.12 -2.52
C THR A 31 4.15 18.62 -1.58
N ALA A 32 4.38 17.94 -0.46
CA ALA A 32 5.39 18.33 0.52
C ALA A 32 6.82 18.38 -0.08
N ILE A 33 7.17 17.43 -0.94
CA ILE A 33 8.47 17.44 -1.65
C ILE A 33 8.57 18.63 -2.58
N LYS A 34 7.55 18.87 -3.42
CA LYS A 34 7.55 19.97 -4.38
C LYS A 34 7.70 21.32 -3.68
N GLU A 35 6.98 21.52 -2.58
CA GLU A 35 7.07 22.73 -1.76
C GLU A 35 8.44 22.87 -1.09
N SER A 36 8.95 21.79 -0.47
CA SER A 36 10.24 21.82 0.23
C SER A 36 11.44 22.07 -0.68
N LEU A 37 11.36 21.62 -1.94
CA LEU A 37 12.43 21.75 -2.92
C LEU A 37 12.17 22.86 -3.95
N LEU A 38 11.09 23.64 -3.80
CA LEU A 38 10.67 24.71 -4.71
C LEU A 38 10.56 24.25 -6.18
N LEU A 39 10.10 23.03 -6.39
CA LEU A 39 9.92 22.46 -7.73
C LEU A 39 8.79 23.16 -8.46
N GLN A 40 9.03 23.55 -9.71
CA GLN A 40 8.08 24.28 -10.54
C GLN A 40 7.17 23.36 -11.36
N ASP A 41 7.53 22.08 -11.46
CA ASP A 41 6.79 21.04 -12.18
C ASP A 41 6.89 19.69 -11.45
N ASP A 42 6.43 18.61 -12.08
CA ASP A 42 6.38 17.27 -11.50
C ASP A 42 7.65 16.43 -11.79
N ARG A 43 8.72 17.02 -12.33
CA ARG A 43 9.95 16.26 -12.59
C ARG A 43 10.54 15.75 -11.28
N GLY A 44 10.70 14.43 -11.20
CA GLY A 44 11.21 13.75 -10.00
C GLY A 44 10.13 13.39 -8.98
N THR A 45 8.89 13.85 -9.14
CA THR A 45 7.77 13.53 -8.24
C THR A 45 6.56 12.94 -8.95
N SER A 46 6.54 12.96 -10.29
CA SER A 46 5.40 12.52 -11.11
C SER A 46 4.95 11.11 -10.81
N PHE A 47 5.88 10.18 -10.62
CA PHE A 47 5.58 8.78 -10.30
C PHE A 47 4.69 8.66 -9.06
N ILE A 48 5.09 9.27 -7.94
CA ILE A 48 4.38 9.12 -6.67
C ILE A 48 2.97 9.72 -6.78
N GLY A 49 2.86 10.90 -7.39
CA GLY A 49 1.57 11.57 -7.58
C GLY A 49 0.62 10.79 -8.49
N SER A 50 1.11 10.30 -9.64
CA SER A 50 0.27 9.52 -10.56
C SER A 50 -0.08 8.14 -10.01
N HIS A 51 0.87 7.48 -9.35
CA HIS A 51 0.68 6.12 -8.82
C HIS A 51 -0.33 6.11 -7.68
N ALA A 52 -0.34 7.13 -6.80
CA ALA A 52 -1.35 7.24 -5.75
C ALA A 52 -2.79 7.29 -6.28
N SER A 53 -2.98 7.89 -7.46
CA SER A 53 -4.30 7.95 -8.10
C SER A 53 -4.70 6.59 -8.66
N ILE A 54 -3.75 5.88 -9.29
CA ILE A 54 -3.94 4.51 -9.79
C ILE A 54 -4.25 3.55 -8.63
N ASP A 55 -3.55 3.67 -7.51
CA ASP A 55 -3.73 2.79 -6.35
C ASP A 55 -5.11 2.98 -5.70
N THR A 56 -5.74 4.15 -5.88
CA THR A 56 -7.13 4.35 -5.49
C THR A 56 -8.08 3.46 -6.30
N GLU A 57 -7.80 3.27 -7.60
CA GLU A 57 -8.55 2.36 -8.48
C GLU A 57 -8.24 0.90 -8.10
N HIS A 58 -6.97 0.54 -7.91
CA HIS A 58 -6.58 -0.80 -7.45
C HIS A 58 -7.25 -1.18 -6.13
N MET A 59 -7.42 -0.24 -5.20
CA MET A 59 -8.13 -0.50 -3.94
C MET A 59 -9.60 -0.88 -4.15
N ALA A 60 -10.27 -0.28 -5.14
CA ALA A 60 -11.63 -0.65 -5.50
C ALA A 60 -11.69 -2.06 -6.12
N GLU A 61 -10.74 -2.39 -6.99
CA GLU A 61 -10.63 -3.72 -7.61
C GLU A 61 -10.26 -4.80 -6.58
N LEU A 62 -9.32 -4.51 -5.70
CA LEU A 62 -8.90 -5.39 -4.62
C LEU A 62 -10.07 -5.73 -3.70
N ARG A 63 -10.93 -4.76 -3.38
CA ARG A 63 -12.16 -5.03 -2.63
C ARG A 63 -13.02 -6.09 -3.29
N VAL A 64 -13.24 -6.00 -4.61
CA VAL A 64 -14.02 -6.99 -5.35
C VAL A 64 -13.42 -8.38 -5.20
N VAL A 65 -12.09 -8.50 -5.29
CA VAL A 65 -11.38 -9.77 -5.08
C VAL A 65 -11.57 -10.29 -3.66
N LEU A 66 -11.34 -9.45 -2.64
CA LEU A 66 -11.49 -9.81 -1.23
C LEU A 66 -12.92 -10.25 -0.90
N ASP A 67 -13.92 -9.60 -1.49
CA ASP A 67 -15.35 -9.92 -1.32
C ASP A 67 -15.72 -11.30 -1.90
N THR A 68 -14.86 -11.93 -2.72
CA THR A 68 -15.07 -13.32 -3.18
C THR A 68 -14.57 -14.38 -2.21
N LEU A 69 -13.66 -14.03 -1.30
CA LEU A 69 -13.02 -15.00 -0.41
C LEU A 69 -14.00 -15.45 0.67
N ARG A 70 -14.14 -16.77 0.84
CA ARG A 70 -15.03 -17.39 1.85
C ARG A 70 -14.27 -18.27 2.84
N ASP A 71 -13.05 -18.67 2.50
CA ASP A 71 -12.20 -19.48 3.37
C ASP A 71 -11.63 -18.63 4.52
N ASP A 72 -11.83 -19.11 5.74
CA ASP A 72 -11.42 -18.39 6.94
C ASP A 72 -9.90 -18.36 7.09
N ALA A 73 -9.19 -19.44 6.72
CA ALA A 73 -7.73 -19.48 6.79
C ALA A 73 -7.09 -18.45 5.83
N ALA A 74 -7.65 -18.31 4.62
CA ALA A 74 -7.23 -17.28 3.68
C ALA A 74 -7.48 -15.86 4.21
N ARG A 75 -8.65 -15.61 4.81
CA ARG A 75 -9.00 -14.31 5.39
C ARG A 75 -8.10 -13.94 6.56
N ASP A 76 -7.83 -14.90 7.45
CA ASP A 76 -6.93 -14.71 8.59
C ASP A 76 -5.51 -14.39 8.12
N ALA A 77 -5.01 -15.11 7.10
CA ALA A 77 -3.70 -14.84 6.51
C ALA A 77 -3.60 -13.44 5.88
N ILE A 78 -4.68 -12.95 5.27
CA ILE A 78 -4.74 -11.59 4.72
C ILE A 78 -4.66 -10.57 5.85
N VAL A 79 -5.49 -10.71 6.87
CA VAL A 79 -5.54 -9.77 8.01
C VAL A 79 -4.20 -9.72 8.73
N GLU A 80 -3.62 -10.88 9.05
CA GLU A 80 -2.30 -10.98 9.68
C GLU A 80 -1.22 -10.29 8.83
N SER A 81 -1.20 -10.58 7.53
CA SER A 81 -0.23 -9.98 6.60
C SER A 81 -0.39 -8.46 6.51
N SER A 82 -1.62 -7.94 6.46
CA SER A 82 -1.87 -6.50 6.47
C SER A 82 -1.29 -5.84 7.71
N ILE A 83 -1.56 -6.39 8.90
CA ILE A 83 -1.06 -5.86 10.19
C ILE A 83 0.47 -5.84 10.20
N VAL A 84 1.11 -6.95 9.78
CA VAL A 84 2.57 -7.06 9.75
C VAL A 84 3.19 -6.06 8.78
N ASN A 85 2.60 -5.86 7.59
CA ASN A 85 3.14 -4.91 6.62
C ASN A 85 3.00 -3.45 7.08
N PHE A 86 1.88 -3.06 7.70
CA PHE A 86 1.76 -1.74 8.33
C PHE A 86 2.78 -1.54 9.45
N HIS A 87 2.98 -2.55 10.30
CA HIS A 87 3.98 -2.50 11.35
C HIS A 87 5.40 -2.35 10.76
N HIS A 88 5.77 -3.16 9.76
CA HIS A 88 7.07 -3.06 9.11
C HIS A 88 7.28 -1.70 8.46
N PHE A 89 6.29 -1.18 7.74
CA PHE A 89 6.38 0.15 7.14
C PHE A 89 6.61 1.22 8.20
N THR A 90 5.85 1.20 9.30
CA THR A 90 5.99 2.17 10.40
C THR A 90 7.41 2.12 11.02
N ARG A 91 7.93 0.91 11.23
CA ARG A 91 9.28 0.70 11.80
C ARG A 91 10.41 1.25 10.91
N ILE A 92 10.21 1.33 9.59
CA ILE A 92 11.18 1.97 8.70
C ILE A 92 11.35 3.44 9.08
N PHE A 93 10.26 4.17 9.27
CA PHE A 93 10.32 5.60 9.60
C PHE A 93 10.77 5.87 11.03
N GLU A 94 10.51 4.97 11.97
CA GLU A 94 10.99 5.13 13.36
C GLU A 94 12.50 4.90 13.50
N SER A 95 13.15 4.39 12.45
CA SER A 95 14.60 4.22 12.40
C SER A 95 15.36 5.37 11.72
N VAL A 96 14.63 6.36 11.20
CA VAL A 96 15.14 7.56 10.51
C VAL A 96 15.06 8.76 11.44
#